data_AF-A0A9W7MIY7-F1
#
_entry.id   AF-A0A9W7MIY7-F1
#
_cell.length_a   1.000
_cell.length_b   1.000
_cell.length_c   1.000
_cell.angle_alpha   90.00
_cell.angle_beta   90.00
_cell.angle_gamma   90.00
#
_symmetry.space_group_name_H-M   'P 1'
#
loop_
_entity.id
_entity.type
_entity.pdbx_description
1 polymer ?
#
loop_
_entity_poly.entity_id
_entity_poly.type
_entity_poly.pdbx_seq_one_letter_code
_entity_poly.pdbx_strand_id
1 'polypeptide(L)'
;MNYTTFSPPSYSGRQWRPAAQQNLRNQWSKMSSFRQQWLSSSLSATTHATSLVNACLSQKYMLLMELGALKDMPDVRTKISFKLFK
;
A
#
# COMPACT_ATOMS: atom_id res chain seq x y z
N MET A 1 -45.15 43.60 -24.12
CA MET A 1 -44.49 42.69 -23.17
C MET A 1 -43.68 41.70 -23.99
N ASN A 2 -42.36 41.88 -24.09
CA ASN A 2 -41.49 41.00 -24.88
C ASN A 2 -40.56 40.27 -23.91
N TYR A 3 -40.78 38.97 -23.72
CA TYR A 3 -39.89 38.12 -22.93
C TYR A 3 -38.68 37.77 -23.79
N THR A 4 -37.53 38.35 -23.47
CA THR A 4 -36.24 37.92 -24.01
C THR A 4 -35.85 36.60 -23.37
N THR A 5 -35.95 35.51 -24.13
CA THR A 5 -35.47 34.19 -23.75
C THR A 5 -33.94 34.23 -23.60
N PHE A 6 -33.45 34.04 -22.38
CA PHE A 6 -32.02 33.88 -22.10
C PHE A 6 -31.55 32.50 -22.59
N SER A 7 -30.86 32.46 -23.72
CA SER A 7 -30.11 31.27 -24.14
C SER A 7 -28.78 31.27 -23.40
N PRO A 8 -28.49 30.27 -22.55
CA PRO A 8 -27.20 30.21 -21.86
C PRO A 8 -26.08 30.08 -22.90
N PRO A 9 -24.89 30.64 -22.63
CA PRO A 9 -23.77 30.53 -23.54
C PRO A 9 -23.43 29.05 -23.74
N SER A 10 -23.43 28.60 -24.99
CA SER A 10 -22.91 27.29 -25.36
C SER A 10 -21.44 27.26 -24.94
N TYR A 11 -21.12 26.57 -23.84
CA TYR A 11 -19.75 26.35 -23.41
C TYR A 11 -19.03 25.45 -24.43
N SER A 12 -18.65 26.02 -25.57
CA SER A 12 -17.81 25.43 -26.61
C SER A 12 -16.32 25.54 -26.25
N GLY A 13 -15.99 25.53 -24.96
CA GLY A 13 -14.63 25.38 -24.49
C GLY A 13 -14.13 23.99 -24.86
N ARG A 14 -13.36 23.91 -25.94
CA ARG A 14 -12.64 22.74 -26.51
C ARG A 14 -12.98 21.42 -25.81
N GLN A 15 -14.22 20.95 -26.01
CA GLN A 15 -14.63 19.66 -25.49
C GLN A 15 -13.80 18.60 -26.18
N TRP A 16 -13.29 17.64 -25.41
CA TRP A 16 -12.52 16.54 -25.97
C TRP A 16 -13.36 15.82 -27.01
N ARG A 17 -12.74 15.43 -28.14
CA ARG A 17 -13.44 14.65 -29.16
C ARG A 17 -13.99 13.36 -28.52
N PRO A 18 -15.13 12.83 -29.00
CA PRO A 18 -15.75 11.63 -28.40
C PRO A 18 -14.78 10.45 -28.20
N ALA A 19 -13.86 10.23 -29.15
CA ALA A 19 -12.83 9.18 -29.04
C ALA A 19 -11.92 9.35 -27.81
N ALA A 20 -11.53 10.58 -27.46
CA ALA A 20 -10.69 10.86 -26.31
C ALA A 20 -11.45 10.68 -24.99
N GLN A 21 -12.73 11.06 -24.96
CA GLN A 21 -13.60 10.80 -23.80
C GLN A 21 -13.78 9.30 -23.55
N GLN A 22 -14.00 8.52 -24.61
CA GLN A 22 -14.14 7.07 -24.51
C GLN A 22 -12.82 6.41 -24.08
N ASN A 23 -11.68 6.88 -24.60
CA ASN A 23 -10.37 6.39 -24.19
C ASN A 23 -10.15 6.56 -22.68
N LEU A 24 -10.46 7.74 -22.13
CA LEU A 24 -10.40 7.96 -20.68
C LEU A 24 -11.23 6.94 -19.90
N ARG A 25 -12.50 6.75 -20.28
CA ARG A 25 -13.38 5.78 -19.60
C ARG A 25 -12.78 4.37 -19.61
N ASN A 26 -12.23 3.95 -20.75
CA ASN A 26 -11.59 2.64 -20.88
C ASN A 26 -10.33 2.53 -19.98
N GLN A 27 -9.49 3.57 -19.94
CA GLN A 27 -8.30 3.57 -19.08
C GLN A 27 -8.67 3.58 -17.60
N TRP A 28 -9.67 4.36 -17.20
CA TRP A 28 -10.19 4.34 -15.83
C TRP A 28 -10.75 2.96 -15.45
N SER A 29 -11.51 2.32 -16.34
CA SER A 29 -11.99 0.95 -16.11
C SER A 29 -10.85 -0.04 -15.94
N LYS A 30 -9.81 0.04 -16.78
CA LYS A 30 -8.60 -0.79 -16.69
C LYS A 30 -7.83 -0.54 -15.40
N MET A 31 -7.66 0.71 -14.99
CA MET A 31 -6.97 1.04 -13.73
C MET A 31 -7.78 0.54 -12.53
N SER A 32 -9.10 0.69 -12.56
CA SER A 32 -9.99 0.21 -11.50
C SER A 32 -9.91 -1.31 -11.32
N SER A 33 -9.77 -2.08 -12.41
CA SER A 33 -9.63 -3.55 -12.30
C SER A 33 -8.34 -3.99 -11.59
N PHE A 34 -7.29 -3.18 -11.61
CA PHE A 34 -6.03 -3.48 -10.91
C PHE A 34 -5.98 -2.96 -9.47
N ARG A 35 -6.97 -2.19 -9.02
CA ARG A 35 -6.93 -1.53 -7.70
C ARG A 35 -6.76 -2.51 -6.54
N GLN A 36 -7.47 -3.64 -6.56
CA GLN A 36 -7.36 -4.65 -5.50
C GLN A 36 -6.01 -5.37 -5.52
N GLN A 37 -5.47 -5.63 -6.70
CA GLN A 37 -4.13 -6.22 -6.83
C GLN A 37 -3.07 -5.24 -6.31
N TRP A 38 -3.15 -3.96 -6.68
CA TRP A 38 -2.27 -2.92 -6.15
C TRP A 38 -2.31 -2.85 -4.63
N LEU A 39 -3.51 -2.85 -4.03
CA LEU A 39 -3.67 -2.83 -2.57
C LEU A 39 -3.06 -4.08 -1.93
N SER A 40 -3.36 -5.26 -2.45
CA SER A 40 -2.80 -6.53 -1.96
C SER A 40 -1.27 -6.57 -2.04
N SER A 41 -0.69 -6.21 -3.19
CA SER A 41 0.76 -6.14 -3.38
C SER A 41 1.41 -5.11 -2.46
N SER A 42 0.79 -3.93 -2.31
CA SER A 42 1.28 -2.87 -1.43
C SER A 42 1.26 -3.33 0.04
N LEU A 43 0.15 -3.92 0.50
CA LEU A 43 0.05 -4.48 1.85
C LEU A 43 1.10 -5.55 2.07
N SER A 44 1.23 -6.52 1.16
CA SER A 44 2.24 -7.57 1.24
C SER A 44 3.65 -6.98 1.35
N ALA A 45 4.01 -6.01 0.50
CA ALA A 45 5.31 -5.35 0.56
C ALA A 45 5.56 -4.66 1.91
N THR A 46 4.56 -3.94 2.45
CA THR A 46 4.69 -3.29 3.76
C THR A 46 4.82 -4.30 4.91
N THR A 47 4.08 -5.42 4.87
CA THR A 47 4.20 -6.50 5.83
C THR A 47 5.59 -7.13 5.78
N HIS A 48 6.12 -7.41 4.59
CA HIS A 48 7.47 -7.97 4.43
C HIS A 48 8.54 -7.00 4.95
N ALA A 49 8.45 -5.71 4.59
CA ALA A 49 9.37 -4.68 5.10
C ALA A 49 9.33 -4.58 6.63
N THR A 50 8.13 -4.59 7.22
CA THR A 50 7.94 -4.56 8.67
C THR A 50 8.54 -5.81 9.33
N SER A 51 8.32 -6.99 8.75
CA SER A 51 8.89 -8.24 9.25
C SER A 51 10.42 -8.22 9.25
N LEU A 52 11.05 -7.67 8.20
CA LEU A 52 12.51 -7.53 8.13
C LEU A 52 13.05 -6.59 9.20
N VAL A 53 12.41 -5.43 9.39
CA VAL A 53 12.79 -4.49 10.44
C VAL A 53 12.66 -5.13 11.82
N ASN A 54 11.53 -5.79 12.08
CA ASN A 54 11.30 -6.49 13.35
C ASN A 54 12.34 -7.58 13.59
N ALA A 55 12.66 -8.40 12.60
CA ALA A 55 13.68 -9.44 12.72
C ALA A 55 15.07 -8.85 13.05
N CYS A 56 15.47 -7.77 12.37
CA CYS A 56 16.73 -7.07 12.62
C CYS A 56 16.78 -6.48 14.05
N LEU A 57 15.71 -5.80 14.47
CA LEU A 57 15.62 -5.25 15.82
C LEU A 57 15.63 -6.36 16.87
N SER A 58 14.82 -7.42 16.68
CA SER A 58 14.80 -8.57 17.57
C SER A 58 16.19 -9.19 17.71
N GLN A 59 16.94 -9.38 16.61
CA GLN A 59 18.31 -9.89 16.69
C GLN A 59 19.25 -8.97 17.47
N LYS A 60 19.21 -7.67 17.18
CA LYS A 60 20.05 -6.67 17.85
C LYS A 60 19.77 -6.62 19.35
N TYR A 61 18.49 -6.56 19.73
CA TYR A 61 18.09 -6.46 21.13
C TYR A 61 18.14 -7.81 21.86
N MET A 62 18.01 -8.95 21.17
CA MET A 62 18.16 -10.29 21.78
C MET A 62 19.53 -10.51 22.42
N LEU A 63 20.59 -9.84 21.96
CA LEU A 63 21.91 -9.90 22.59
C LEU A 63 21.94 -9.12 23.92
N LEU A 64 21.18 -8.02 23.98
CA LEU A 64 21.12 -7.12 25.12
C LEU A 64 20.00 -7.48 26.11
N MET A 65 19.09 -8.37 25.72
CA MET A 65 17.92 -8.75 26.50
C MET A 65 18.35 -9.48 27.77
N GLU A 66 17.83 -9.01 28.91
CA GLU A 66 17.96 -9.69 30.20
C GLU A 66 17.01 -10.89 30.22
N LEU A 67 17.59 -12.10 30.19
CA LEU A 67 16.82 -13.34 30.10
C LEU A 67 16.33 -13.84 31.46
N GLY A 68 16.68 -13.16 32.56
CA GLY A 68 16.36 -13.59 33.92
C GLY A 68 16.77 -15.04 34.17
N ALA A 69 15.84 -15.84 34.69
CA ALA A 69 16.02 -17.27 34.97
C ALA A 69 16.37 -18.13 33.72
N LEU A 70 16.12 -17.61 32.51
CA LEU A 70 16.47 -18.32 31.28
C LEU A 70 17.95 -18.16 30.89
N LYS A 71 18.70 -17.22 31.51
CA LYS A 71 20.12 -16.99 31.21
C LYS A 71 20.98 -18.25 31.40
N ASP A 72 20.62 -19.08 32.37
CA ASP A 72 21.38 -20.28 32.75
C ASP A 72 21.09 -21.48 31.82
N MET A 73 20.10 -21.38 30.93
CA MET A 73 19.87 -22.40 29.92
C MET A 73 20.97 -22.35 28.84
N PRO A 74 21.63 -23.49 28.55
CA PRO A 74 22.61 -23.55 27.48
C PRO A 74 21.95 -23.27 26.12
N ASP A 75 22.64 -22.47 25.31
CA ASP A 75 22.25 -22.07 23.96
C ASP A 75 20.89 -21.36 23.84
N VAL A 76 20.36 -20.83 24.95
CA VAL A 76 19.03 -20.20 24.99
C VAL A 76 18.89 -19.05 23.99
N ARG A 77 19.93 -18.20 23.87
CA ARG A 77 19.94 -17.07 22.93
C ARG A 77 19.91 -17.55 21.49
N THR A 78 20.66 -18.60 21.17
CA THR A 78 20.68 -19.22 19.83
C THR A 78 19.32 -19.82 19.50
N LYS A 79 18.69 -20.52 20.44
CA LYS A 79 17.35 -21.11 20.26
C LYS A 79 16.26 -20.04 20.06
N ILE A 80 16.29 -18.96 20.84
CA ILE A 80 15.33 -17.86 20.69
C ILE A 80 15.54 -17.14 19.36
N SER A 81 16.78 -16.81 19.00
CA SER A 81 17.10 -16.22 17.70
C SER A 81 16.59 -17.10 16.56
N PHE A 82 16.85 -18.41 16.59
CA PHE A 82 16.34 -19.32 15.55
C PHE A 82 14.81 -19.32 15.43
N LYS A 83 14.09 -19.22 16.56
CA LYS A 83 12.62 -19.11 16.56
C LYS A 83 12.10 -17.78 16.03
N LEU A 84 12.87 -16.70 16.15
CA LEU A 84 12.48 -15.38 15.65
C LEU A 84 12.62 -15.26 14.12
N PHE A 85 13.39 -16.14 13.49
CA PHE A 85 13.61 -16.17 12.04
C PHE A 85 12.81 -17.26 11.30
N LYS A 86 11.91 -17.97 11.99
CA LYS A 86 11.10 -19.07 11.45
C LYS A 86 9.62 -18.71 11.48
#